data_AF-A0A5C7RD54-F1
#
_entry.id   AF-A0A5C7RD54-F1
#
_cell.length_a   1.000
_cell.length_b   1.000
_cell.length_c   1.000
_cell.angle_alpha   90.00
_cell.angle_beta   90.00
_cell.angle_gamma   90.00
#
_symmetry.space_group_name_H-M   'P 1'
#
loop_
_entity.id
_entity.type
_entity.pdbx_description
1 polymer ?
#
loop_
_entity_poly.entity_id
_entity_poly.type
_entity_poly.pdbx_seq_one_letter_code
_entity_poly.pdbx_strand_id
1 'polypeptide(L)' 'MSKKKQRPKLPGRTNPVARAPILSKGGAHQKTRSAERQADKRQLRKLIAKVGADYGPADCSA' A
#
# COMPACT_ATOMS: atom_id res chain seq x y z
N MET A 1 -34.12 -20.36 29.29
CA MET A 1 -33.38 -19.78 28.14
C MET A 1 -33.20 -18.28 28.35
N SER A 2 -32.07 -17.86 28.95
CA SER A 2 -31.82 -16.44 29.23
C SER A 2 -31.47 -15.70 27.93
N LYS A 3 -32.30 -14.73 27.53
CA LYS A 3 -32.01 -13.85 26.40
C LYS A 3 -30.94 -12.85 26.84
N LYS A 4 -29.68 -13.03 26.40
CA LYS A 4 -28.62 -12.02 26.57
C LYS A 4 -29.09 -10.71 25.95
N LYS A 5 -29.32 -9.67 26.77
CA LYS A 5 -29.60 -8.31 26.29
C LYS A 5 -28.38 -7.81 25.53
N GLN A 6 -28.55 -7.45 24.25
CA GLN A 6 -27.48 -6.85 23.46
C GLN A 6 -27.13 -5.49 24.08
N ARG A 7 -25.86 -5.31 24.47
CA ARG A 7 -25.36 -4.01 24.92
C ARG A 7 -25.30 -3.06 23.72
N PRO A 8 -25.79 -1.82 23.83
CA PRO A 8 -25.66 -0.85 22.75
C PRO A 8 -24.18 -0.61 22.47
N LYS A 9 -23.75 -0.84 21.22
CA LYS A 9 -22.39 -0.51 20.78
C LYS A 9 -22.25 1.00 20.85
N LEU A 10 -21.41 1.49 21.77
CA LEU A 10 -21.03 2.90 21.79
C LEU A 10 -20.48 3.28 20.41
N PRO A 11 -20.91 4.40 19.81
CA PRO A 11 -20.31 4.85 18.56
C PRO A 11 -18.83 5.05 18.84
N GLY A 12 -17.98 4.25 18.18
CA GLY A 12 -16.54 4.36 18.31
C GLY A 12 -16.14 5.81 18.07
N ARG A 13 -15.12 6.29 18.81
CA ARG A 13 -14.52 7.63 18.65
C ARG A 13 -13.77 7.77 17.32
N THR A 14 -14.42 7.41 16.23
CA THR A 14 -13.85 7.43 14.89
C THR A 14 -14.18 8.78 14.28
N ASN A 15 -13.13 9.47 13.81
CA ASN A 15 -13.25 10.77 13.18
C ASN A 15 -14.28 10.70 12.02
N PRO A 16 -15.33 11.56 12.02
CA PRO A 16 -16.36 11.54 10.99
C PRO A 16 -15.81 11.83 9.59
N VAL A 17 -14.71 12.58 9.49
CA VAL A 17 -14.00 12.83 8.23
C VAL A 17 -13.43 11.52 7.69
N ALA A 18 -12.77 10.72 8.52
CA ALA A 18 -12.23 9.41 8.12
C ALA A 18 -13.32 8.39 7.75
N ARG A 19 -14.56 8.60 8.21
CA ARG A 19 -15.74 7.81 7.80
C ARG A 19 -16.36 8.25 6.47
N ALA A 20 -15.95 9.39 5.90
CA ALA A 20 -16.49 9.84 4.64
C ALA A 20 -16.27 8.76 3.56
N PRO A 21 -17.30 8.31 2.82
CA PRO A 21 -17.17 7.26 1.81
C PRO A 21 -16.15 7.57 0.71
N ILE A 22 -15.87 8.86 0.49
CA ILE A 22 -14.87 9.35 -0.48
C ILE A 22 -13.45 9.06 0.02
N LEU A 23 -13.22 9.16 1.34
CA LEU A 23 -11.92 8.90 1.95
C LEU A 23 -11.69 7.41 2.23
N SER A 24 -12.74 6.64 2.53
CA SER A 24 -12.64 5.18 2.73
C SER A 24 -12.30 4.42 1.45
N LYS A 25 -12.71 4.94 0.29
CA LYS A 25 -12.45 4.34 -1.02
C LYS A 25 -11.05 4.65 -1.58
N GLY A 26 -10.24 5.43 -0.85
CA GLY A 26 -8.89 5.79 -1.25
C GLY A 26 -8.88 6.83 -2.37
N GLY A 27 -9.13 8.10 -2.03
CA GLY A 27 -8.96 9.24 -2.94
C GLY A 27 -9.74 9.14 -4.26
N ALA A 28 -9.31 9.92 -5.26
CA ALA A 28 -9.89 9.84 -6.60
C ALA A 28 -9.64 8.44 -7.18
N HIS A 29 -10.70 7.73 -7.54
CA HIS A 29 -10.59 6.44 -8.22
C HIS A 29 -9.98 6.64 -9.60
N GLN A 30 -8.66 6.58 -9.67
CA GLN A 30 -7.92 6.51 -10.91
C GLN A 30 -7.84 5.05 -11.36
N LYS A 31 -7.80 4.83 -12.67
CA LYS A 31 -7.48 3.51 -13.23
C LYS A 31 -6.13 3.06 -12.68
N THR A 32 -6.01 1.77 -12.38
CA THR A 32 -4.80 1.22 -11.78
C THR A 32 -3.61 1.39 -12.73
N ARG A 33 -2.61 2.20 -12.34
CA ARG A 33 -1.32 2.35 -13.06
C ARG A 33 -0.35 1.21 -12.74
N SER A 34 -0.85 -0.01 -12.59
CA SER A 34 -0.06 -1.19 -12.21
C SER A 34 0.92 -1.60 -13.31
N ALA A 35 0.48 -1.52 -14.57
CA ALA A 35 1.32 -1.82 -15.73
C ALA A 35 2.53 -0.87 -15.82
N GLU A 36 2.29 0.43 -15.67
CA GLU A 36 3.35 1.46 -15.64
C GLU A 36 4.33 1.19 -14.50
N ARG A 37 3.84 0.96 -13.27
CA ARG A 37 4.70 0.61 -12.13
C ARG A 37 5.56 -0.63 -12.38
N GLN A 38 5.05 -1.63 -13.10
CA GLN A 38 5.83 -2.81 -13.46
C GLN A 38 6.86 -2.52 -14.55
N ALA A 39 6.53 -1.66 -15.53
CA ALA A 39 7.48 -1.21 -16.54
C ALA A 39 8.63 -0.42 -15.89
N ASP A 40 8.32 0.51 -14.99
CA ASP A 40 9.30 1.32 -14.25
C ASP A 40 10.23 0.44 -13.42
N LYS A 41 9.67 -0.55 -12.71
CA LYS A 41 10.47 -1.53 -11.95
C LYS A 41 11.43 -2.32 -12.85
N ARG A 42 10.99 -2.71 -14.04
CA ARG A 42 11.85 -3.43 -15.00
C ARG A 42 12.95 -2.52 -15.53
N GLN A 43 12.65 -1.27 -15.84
CA GLN A 43 13.64 -0.28 -16.28
C GLN A 43 14.67 -0.01 -15.18
N LEU A 44 14.23 0.19 -13.94
CA LEU A 44 15.12 0.38 -12.80
C LEU A 44 16.07 -0.81 -12.59
N ARG A 45 15.55 -2.04 -12.67
CA ARG A 45 16.40 -3.24 -12.57
C ARG A 45 17.47 -3.31 -13.66
N LYS A 46 17.14 -2.92 -14.90
CA LYS A 46 18.11 -2.85 -16.00
C LYS A 46 19.19 -1.80 -15.74
N LEU A 47 18.81 -0.64 -15.22
CA LEU A 47 19.75 0.42 -14.87
C LEU A 47 20.69 -0.01 -13.73
N ILE A 48 20.14 -0.63 -12.68
CA ILE A 48 20.94 -1.17 -11.57
C ILE A 48 21.88 -2.27 -12.08
N ALA A 49 21.40 -3.19 -12.92
CA ALA A 49 22.25 -4.23 -13.49
C ALA A 49 23.36 -3.66 -14.38
N LYS A 50 23.10 -2.57 -15.12
CA LYS A 50 24.12 -1.88 -15.91
C LYS A 50 25.18 -1.25 -15.00
N VAL A 51 24.75 -0.48 -13.99
CA VAL A 51 25.67 0.18 -13.03
C VAL A 51 26.43 -0.84 -12.17
N GLY A 52 25.79 -1.92 -11.75
CA GLY A 52 26.40 -3.01 -10.99
C GLY A 52 27.22 -3.98 -11.85
N ALA A 53 27.21 -3.86 -13.18
CA ALA A 53 28.20 -4.49 -14.04
C ALA A 53 29.50 -3.65 -14.11
N ASP A 54 29.37 -2.33 -13.96
CA ASP A 54 30.50 -1.39 -13.94
C ASP A 54 31.23 -1.38 -12.58
N TYR A 55 30.50 -1.63 -11.48
CA TYR A 55 31.08 -1.86 -10.16
C TYR A 55 31.06 -3.36 -9.85
N GLY A 56 32.22 -4.03 -9.85
CA GLY A 56 32.38 -5.44 -9.49
C GLY A 56 31.74 -5.79 -8.14
N PRO A 57 31.54 -7.08 -7.82
CA PRO A 57 30.78 -7.51 -6.64
C PRO A 57 31.35 -6.83 -5.40
N ALA A 58 30.59 -5.90 -4.83
CA ALA A 58 30.90 -5.39 -3.51
C ALA A 58 30.70 -6.56 -2.55
N ASP A 59 31.80 -7.12 -2.07
CA ASP A 59 31.83 -8.11 -1.00
C ASP A 59 31.17 -7.52 0.25
N CYS A 60 29.85 -7.68 0.35
CA CYS A 60 29.13 -7.47 1.59
C CYS A 60 29.16 -8.78 2.38
N SER A 61 30.29 -9.05 3.04
CA SER A 61 30.38 -10.05 4.11
C SER A 61 29.47 -9.65 5.28
N ALA A 62 28.80 -10.67 5.82
CA ALA A 62 27.71 -10.66 6.81
C ALA A 62 27.90 -9.80 8.07
#